data_AF-T1BBM9-F1
#
_entry.id   AF-T1BBM9-F1
#
_cell.length_a   1.000
_cell.length_b   1.000
_cell.length_c   1.000
_cell.angle_alpha   90.00
_cell.angle_beta   90.00
_cell.angle_gamma   90.00
#
_symmetry.space_group_name_H-M   'P 1'
#
loop_
_entity.id
_entity.type
_entity.pdbx_description
1 polymer ?
#
loop_
_entity_poly.entity_id
_entity_poly.type
_entity_poly.pdbx_seq_one_letter_code
_entity_poly.pdbx_strand_id
1 'polypeptide(L)' 'MNAFKLWYHKLGSPPYFYVFAGYIQPWLWTIALLLAAVGLYGGLVLAPPDALQGDAFRIIFVHVPRRG' A
#
# COMPACT_ATOMS: atom_id res chain seq x y z
N MET A 1 13.21 -30.80 17.80
CA MET A 1 12.73 -30.20 16.53
C MET A 1 12.95 -28.70 16.61
N ASN A 2 13.64 -28.08 15.65
CA ASN A 2 13.93 -26.63 15.69
C ASN A 2 12.64 -25.81 15.59
N ALA A 3 12.50 -24.80 16.46
CA ALA A 3 11.32 -23.92 16.52
C ALA A 3 10.97 -23.31 15.15
N PHE A 4 11.99 -23.00 14.35
CA PHE A 4 11.85 -22.49 12.99
C PHE A 4 11.10 -23.44 12.04
N LYS A 5 11.40 -24.75 12.08
CA LYS A 5 10.72 -25.76 11.24
C LYS A 5 9.25 -25.93 11.63
N LEU A 6 8.93 -25.85 12.93
CA LEU A 6 7.55 -25.94 13.42
C LEU A 6 6.74 -24.70 13.05
N TRP A 7 7.35 -23.52 13.13
CA TRP A 7 6.73 -22.25 12.73
C TRP A 7 6.37 -22.21 11.24
N TYR A 8 7.30 -22.62 10.37
CA TYR A 8 7.07 -22.70 8.92
C TYR A 8 5.93 -23.67 8.55
N HIS A 9 5.90 -24.87 9.17
CA HIS A 9 4.81 -25.83 8.93
C HIS A 9 3.44 -25.34 9.42
N LYS A 10 3.39 -24.59 10.52
CA LYS A 10 2.13 -24.03 11.05
C LYS A 10 1.56 -22.90 10.18
N LEU A 11 2.41 -22.10 9.54
CA LEU A 11 1.96 -21.10 8.56
C LEU A 11 1.40 -21.73 7.27
N GLY A 12 1.75 -22.99 6.97
CA GLY A 12 1.12 -23.77 5.91
C GLY A 12 -0.27 -24.31 6.26
N SER A 13 -0.71 -24.20 7.52
CA SER A 13 -2.03 -24.65 7.97
C SER A 13 -3.02 -23.48 8.01
N PRO A 14 -4.18 -23.57 7.32
CA PRO A 14 -5.11 -22.44 7.13
C PRO A 14 -5.54 -21.67 8.40
N PRO A 15 -5.86 -22.32 9.54
CA PRO A 15 -6.38 -21.60 10.70
C PRO A 15 -5.32 -20.79 11.45
N TYR A 16 -4.10 -21.31 11.59
CA TYR A 16 -3.02 -20.62 12.30
C TYR A 16 -2.52 -19.41 11.50
N PHE A 17 -2.43 -19.54 10.17
CA PHE A 17 -2.08 -18.42 9.30
C PHE A 17 -3.15 -17.33 9.33
N TYR A 18 -4.44 -17.69 9.28
CA TYR A 18 -5.53 -16.71 9.28
C TYR A 18 -5.56 -15.85 10.55
N VAL A 19 -5.34 -16.47 11.73
CA VAL A 19 -5.24 -15.74 13.00
C VAL A 19 -4.04 -14.80 13.01
N PHE A 20 -2.87 -15.29 12.56
CA PHE A 20 -1.66 -14.47 12.47
C PHE A 20 -1.83 -13.30 11.50
N ALA A 21 -2.41 -13.55 10.32
CA ALA A 21 -2.73 -12.53 9.33
C ALA A 21 -3.70 -11.49 9.92
N GLY A 22 -4.72 -11.92 10.67
CA GLY A 22 -5.66 -11.03 11.35
C GLY A 22 -4.98 -10.08 12.35
N TYR A 23 -3.95 -10.54 13.06
CA TYR A 23 -3.18 -9.67 13.97
C TYR A 23 -2.32 -8.63 13.25
N ILE A 24 -1.78 -8.97 12.07
CA ILE A 24 -0.90 -8.07 11.30
C ILE A 24 -1.70 -7.15 10.38
N GLN A 25 -2.89 -7.59 9.95
CA GLN A 25 -3.79 -6.86 9.06
C GLN A 25 -4.02 -5.38 9.46
N PRO A 26 -4.36 -5.02 10.71
CA PRO A 26 -4.58 -3.61 11.07
C PRO A 26 -3.31 -2.75 10.92
N TRP A 27 -2.14 -3.31 11.18
CA TRP A 27 -0.86 -2.61 11.01
C TRP A 27 -0.54 -2.38 9.53
N LEU A 28 -0.75 -3.39 8.69
CA LEU A 28 -0.58 -3.25 7.24
C LEU A 28 -1.56 -2.23 6.66
N TRP A 29 -2.81 -2.22 7.10
CA TRP A 29 -3.77 -1.20 6.70
C TRP A 29 -3.34 0.20 7.13
N THR A 30 -2.86 0.34 8.35
CA THR A 30 -2.36 1.62 8.85
C THR A 30 -1.19 2.12 8.01
N ILE A 31 -0.20 1.27 7.74
CA ILE A 31 0.95 1.61 6.89
C ILE A 31 0.49 1.93 5.47
N ALA A 32 -0.41 1.14 4.89
CA ALA A 32 -0.94 1.37 3.55
C ALA A 32 -1.64 2.74 3.46
N LEU A 33 -2.46 3.09 4.45
CA LEU A 33 -3.15 4.38 4.51
C LEU A 33 -2.17 5.55 4.67
N LEU A 34 -1.16 5.40 5.54
CA LEU A 34 -0.13 6.43 5.71
C LEU A 34 0.67 6.64 4.43
N LEU A 35 1.12 5.57 3.77
CA LEU A 35 1.84 5.64 2.51
C LEU A 35 0.98 6.22 1.39
N ALA A 36 -0.30 5.85 1.32
CA ALA A 36 -1.24 6.42 0.37
C ALA A 36 -1.43 7.92 0.61
N ALA A 37 -1.61 8.36 1.86
CA ALA A 37 -1.74 9.77 2.20
C ALA A 37 -0.50 10.58 1.83
N VAL A 38 0.70 10.05 2.13
CA VAL A 38 1.97 10.67 1.76
C VAL A 38 2.12 10.75 0.23
N GLY A 39 1.80 9.68 -0.49
CA GLY A 39 1.84 9.66 -1.95
C GLY A 39 0.87 10.65 -2.59
N LEU A 40 -0.36 10.73 -2.08
CA LEU A 40 -1.37 11.68 -2.52
C LEU A 40 -0.94 13.12 -2.26
N TYR A 41 -0.42 13.42 -1.07
CA TYR A 41 0.07 14.75 -0.74
C TYR A 41 1.28 15.14 -1.60
N GLY A 42 2.20 14.20 -1.81
CA GLY A 42 3.35 14.38 -2.70
C GLY A 42 2.93 14.70 -4.13
N GLY A 43 2.01 13.93 -4.70
CA GLY A 43 1.57 14.10 -6.08
C GLY A 43 0.65 15.32 -6.30
N LEU A 44 -0.25 15.61 -5.36
CA LEU A 44 -1.30 16.63 -5.54
C LEU A 44 -0.95 18.00 -4.97
N VAL A 45 -0.02 18.08 -4.02
CA VAL A 45 0.34 19.34 -3.35
C VAL A 45 1.79 19.73 -3.60
N LEU A 46 2.73 18.80 -3.40
CA LEU A 46 4.16 19.12 -3.46
C LEU A 46 4.74 19.10 -4.87
N ALA A 47 4.16 18.31 -5.78
CA ALA A 47 4.65 18.22 -7.16
C ALA A 47 4.70 19.61 -7.82
N PRO A 48 5.81 20.00 -8.46
CA PRO A 48 5.87 21.29 -9.12
C PRO A 48 4.86 21.35 -10.28
N PRO A 49 4.30 22.54 -10.56
CA PRO A 49 3.47 22.72 -11.74
C PRO A 49 4.30 22.50 -13.01
N ASP A 50 3.67 21.90 -14.03
CA ASP A 50 4.29 21.72 -15.34
C ASP A 50 4.23 23.02 -16.16
N ALA A 51 5.16 23.22 -17.08
CA ALA A 51 5.24 24.44 -17.87
C ALA A 51 4.05 24.62 -18.85
N LEU A 52 3.46 23.53 -19.34
CA LEU A 52 2.34 23.57 -20.29
C LEU A 52 0.99 23.36 -19.62
N GLN A 53 0.93 22.49 -18.61
CA GLN A 53 -0.31 22.16 -17.91
C GLN A 53 -0.52 22.93 -16.60
N GLY A 54 0.49 23.64 -16.10
CA GLY A 54 0.42 24.34 -14.81
C GLY A 54 0.10 23.38 -13.66
N ASP A 55 -0.74 23.82 -12.72
CA ASP A 55 -1.18 23.01 -11.58
C ASP A 55 -2.05 21.80 -11.98
N ALA A 56 -2.68 21.83 -13.16
CA ALA A 56 -3.52 20.74 -13.63
C ALA A 56 -2.72 19.45 -13.90
N PHE A 57 -1.40 19.58 -14.11
CA PHE A 57 -0.48 18.45 -14.24
C PHE A 57 -0.60 17.46 -13.08
N ARG A 58 -0.83 17.94 -11.86
CA ARG A 58 -0.87 17.09 -10.66
C ARG A 58 -1.98 16.04 -10.72
N ILE A 59 -3.04 16.25 -11.51
CA ILE A 59 -4.15 15.33 -11.65
C ILE A 59 -3.73 14.01 -12.31
N ILE A 60 -2.65 14.00 -13.12
CA ILE A 60 -2.20 12.77 -13.79
C ILE A 60 -1.77 11.68 -12.81
N PHE A 61 -1.34 12.04 -11.60
CA PHE A 61 -0.89 11.07 -10.58
C PHE A 61 -2.01 10.19 -10.04
N VAL A 62 -3.26 10.62 -10.17
CA VAL A 62 -4.45 9.86 -9.76
C VAL A 62 -5.32 9.44 -10.95
N HIS A 63 -5.04 9.98 -12.14
CA HIS A 63 -5.80 9.70 -13.33
C HIS A 63 -5.44 8.32 -13.89
N VAL A 64 -6.41 7.42 -13.94
CA VAL A 64 -6.29 6.18 -14.71
C VAL A 64 -6.71 6.48 -16.15
N PRO A 65 -5.82 6.36 -17.15
CA PRO A 65 -6.20 6.56 -18.53
C PRO A 65 -7.21 5.48 -18.94
N ARG A 66 -8.39 5.93 -19.39
CA ARG A 66 -9.33 5.01 -20.03
C ARG A 66 -8.76 4.61 -21.39
N ARG A 67 -8.67 3.30 -21.63
CA ARG A 67 -8.50 2.79 -22.99
C ARG A 67 -9.83 2.96 -23.72
N GLY A 68 -9.76 3.61 -24.88
CA GLY A 68 -10.77 3.50 -25.93
C GLY A 68 -10.56 2.23 -26.74
#